data_AF-I7MA44-F1
#
_entry.id   AF-I7MA44-F1
#
_cell.length_a   1.000
_cell.length_b   1.000
_cell.length_c   1.000
_cell.angle_alpha   90.00
_cell.angle_beta   90.00
_cell.angle_gamma   90.00
#
_symmetry.space_group_name_H-M   'P 1'
#
loop_
_entity.id
_entity.type
_entity.pdbx_description
1 polymer ?
#
loop_
_entity_poly.entity_id
_entity_poly.type
_entity_poly.pdbx_seq_one_letter_code
_entity_poly.pdbx_strand_id
1 'polypeptide(L)' 'MSAIFAGSMIFIAIAVVGSIFFGFYARARTVDITAKGSNACIAVFSVILSCICMWIMWVCAYMHQMNPIIMPLLKTD' A
#
# COMPACT_ATOMS: atom_id res chain seq x y z
N MET A 1 -11.66 -1.46 -17.96
CA MET A 1 -11.01 -0.67 -16.88
C MET A 1 -9.51 -0.79 -17.05
N SER A 2 -8.74 0.31 -16.99
CA SER A 2 -7.27 0.23 -17.08
C SER A 2 -6.71 -0.47 -15.83
N ALA A 3 -5.61 -1.23 -15.99
CA ALA A 3 -5.00 -1.93 -14.85
C ALA A 3 -4.51 -0.94 -13.77
N ILE A 4 -4.06 0.26 -14.19
CA ILE A 4 -3.70 1.36 -13.29
C ILE A 4 -4.88 1.74 -12.39
N PHE A 5 -6.08 1.91 -12.96
CA PHE A 5 -7.26 2.25 -12.18
C PHE A 5 -7.63 1.11 -11.21
N ALA A 6 -7.68 -0.13 -11.70
CA ALA A 6 -8.01 -1.28 -10.87
C ALA A 6 -7.02 -1.47 -9.70
N GLY A 7 -5.72 -1.41 -9.97
CA GLY A 7 -4.69 -1.51 -8.94
C GLY A 7 -4.73 -0.35 -7.94
N SER A 8 -4.96 0.88 -8.40
CA SER A 8 -5.11 2.03 -7.50
C SER A 8 -6.30 1.88 -6.56
N MET A 9 -7.44 1.39 -7.05
CA MET A 9 -8.60 1.10 -6.21
C MET A 9 -8.32 0.00 -5.18
N ILE A 10 -7.53 -1.02 -5.54
CA ILE A 10 -7.11 -2.08 -4.60
C ILE A 10 -6.24 -1.51 -3.48
N PHE A 11 -5.21 -0.71 -3.81
CA PHE A 11 -4.36 -0.10 -2.79
C PHE A 11 -5.11 0.88 -1.88
N ILE A 12 -6.08 1.62 -2.42
CA ILE A 12 -6.99 2.46 -1.60
C ILE A 12 -7.82 1.59 -0.66
N ALA A 13 -8.42 0.50 -1.16
CA ALA A 13 -9.19 -0.41 -0.32
C ALA A 13 -8.35 -1.03 0.80
N ILE A 14 -7.12 -1.46 0.51
CA ILE A 14 -6.17 -1.97 1.51
C ILE A 14 -5.83 -0.88 2.53
N ALA A 15 -5.54 0.34 2.10
CA ALA A 15 -5.23 1.45 3.00
C ALA A 15 -6.39 1.75 3.95
N VAL A 16 -7.63 1.78 3.44
CA VAL A 16 -8.84 2.02 4.26
C VAL A 16 -9.07 0.89 5.25
N VAL A 17 -9.14 -0.36 4.78
CA VAL A 17 -9.41 -1.52 5.64
C VAL A 17 -8.29 -1.71 6.68
N GLY A 18 -7.04 -1.59 6.24
CA GLY A 18 -5.87 -1.68 7.12
C GLY A 18 -5.85 -0.58 8.18
N SER A 19 -6.15 0.67 7.82
CA SER A 19 -6.17 1.79 8.78
C SER A 19 -7.23 1.58 9.85
N ILE A 20 -8.42 1.11 9.48
CA ILE A 20 -9.49 0.80 10.42
C ILE A 20 -9.04 -0.32 11.37
N PHE A 21 -8.59 -1.45 10.82
CA PHE A 21 -8.18 -2.61 11.60
C PHE A 21 -7.03 -2.29 12.56
N PHE A 22 -5.93 -1.71 12.06
CA PHE A 22 -4.75 -1.41 12.88
C PHE A 22 -4.98 -0.23 13.84
N GLY A 23 -5.80 0.74 13.48
CA GLY A 23 -6.19 1.84 14.38
C GLY A 23 -6.97 1.31 15.60
N PHE A 24 -7.96 0.44 15.38
CA PHE A 24 -8.69 -0.20 16.48
C PHE A 24 -7.80 -1.14 17.29
N TYR A 25 -6.97 -1.95 16.63
CA TYR A 25 -6.03 -2.85 17.29
C TYR A 25 -5.05 -2.10 18.19
N ALA A 26 -4.42 -1.04 17.70
CA ALA A 26 -3.49 -0.21 18.46
C ALA A 26 -4.17 0.42 19.69
N ARG A 27 -5.42 0.88 19.54
CA ARG A 27 -6.19 1.43 20.65
C ARG A 27 -6.57 0.39 21.70
N ALA A 28 -6.94 -0.82 21.27
CA ALA A 28 -7.34 -1.92 22.15
C ALA A 28 -6.16 -2.50 22.95
N ARG A 29 -4.96 -2.52 22.36
CA ARG A 29 -3.74 -3.07 22.98
C ARG A 29 -2.98 -2.07 23.84
N THR A 30 -3.14 -0.77 23.60
CA THR A 30 -2.45 0.24 24.41
C THR A 30 -3.08 0.32 25.81
N VAL A 31 -2.31 0.01 26.85
CA VAL A 31 -2.77 0.06 28.25
C VAL A 31 -2.86 1.50 28.75
N ASP A 32 -1.84 2.32 28.46
CA ASP A 32 -1.78 3.72 28.86
C ASP A 32 -2.83 4.56 28.11
N ILE A 33 -3.78 5.11 28.88
CA ILE A 33 -4.88 5.93 28.35
C ILE A 33 -4.38 7.18 27.64
N THR A 34 -3.28 7.78 28.11
CA THR A 34 -2.74 9.01 27.51
C THR A 34 -2.10 8.74 26.15
N ALA A 35 -1.53 7.54 25.96
CA ALA A 35 -0.89 7.12 24.71
C ALA A 35 -1.86 6.51 23.69
N LYS A 36 -3.07 6.08 24.08
CA LYS A 36 -4.05 5.40 23.20
C LYS A 36 -4.32 6.13 21.89
N GLY A 37 -4.53 7.45 21.95
CA GLY A 37 -4.81 8.26 20.78
C GLY A 37 -3.60 8.38 19.85
N SER A 38 -2.42 8.63 20.42
CA SER A 38 -1.17 8.75 19.68
C SER A 38 -0.81 7.45 18.98
N ASN A 39 -0.86 6.31 19.68
CA ASN A 39 -0.55 5.01 19.11
C ASN A 39 -1.50 4.60 17.98
N ALA A 40 -2.80 4.90 18.11
CA ALA A 40 -3.76 4.65 17.04
C ALA A 40 -3.49 5.55 15.81
N CYS A 41 -3.14 6.82 16.04
CA CYS A 41 -2.76 7.75 14.96
C CYS A 41 -1.51 7.27 14.22
N ILE A 42 -0.46 6.90 14.95
CA ILE A 42 0.78 6.37 14.37
C ILE A 42 0.49 5.09 13.58
N ALA A 43 -0.30 4.17 14.12
CA ALA A 43 -0.66 2.93 13.43
C ALA A 43 -1.38 3.21 12.09
N VAL A 44 -2.36 4.11 12.07
CA VAL A 44 -3.07 4.52 10.86
C VAL A 44 -2.11 5.18 9.87
N PHE A 45 -1.29 6.11 10.33
CA PHE A 45 -0.33 6.82 9.48
C PHE A 45 0.70 5.86 8.85
N SER A 46 1.23 4.92 9.63
CA SER A 46 2.14 3.89 9.13
C SER A 46 1.50 3.05 8.03
N VAL A 47 0.24 2.61 8.20
CA VAL A 47 -0.47 1.83 7.17
C VAL A 47 -0.63 2.63 5.88
N ILE A 48 -1.08 3.88 5.98
CA ILE A 48 -1.27 4.76 4.81
C ILE A 48 0.06 4.99 4.09
N LEU A 49 1.11 5.34 4.82
CA LEU A 49 2.43 5.61 4.27
C LEU A 49 2.99 4.36 3.56
N SER A 50 2.89 3.18 4.19
CA SER A 50 3.30 1.93 3.57
C SER A 50 2.52 1.63 2.30
N CYS A 51 1.19 1.83 2.29
CA CYS A 51 0.37 1.63 1.10
C CYS A 51 0.77 2.56 -0.05
N ILE A 52 1.07 3.83 0.24
CA ILE A 52 1.56 4.79 -0.77
C ILE A 52 2.91 4.33 -1.33
N CYS A 53 3.87 3.95 -0.47
CA CYS A 53 5.18 3.48 -0.93
C CYS A 53 5.08 2.24 -1.82
N MET A 54 4.27 1.25 -1.41
CA MET A 54 4.05 0.04 -2.21
C MET A 54 3.32 0.34 -3.52
N TRP A 55 2.33 1.24 -3.51
CA TRP A 55 1.62 1.65 -4.72
C TRP A 55 2.54 2.36 -5.71
N ILE A 56 3.41 3.27 -5.25
CA ILE A 56 4.41 3.95 -6.11
C ILE A 56 5.33 2.92 -6.77
N MET A 57 5.87 1.97 -6.00
CA MET A 57 6.72 0.92 -6.55
C MET A 57 5.99 0.09 -7.61
N TRP A 58 4.75 -0.32 -7.32
CA TRP A 58 3.93 -1.09 -8.25
C TRP A 58 3.61 -0.32 -9.53
N VAL A 59 3.16 0.93 -9.43
CA VAL A 59 2.74 1.72 -10.60
C VAL A 59 3.95 2.04 -11.48
N CYS A 60 5.11 2.34 -10.91
CA CYS A 60 6.35 2.55 -11.66
C CYS A 60 6.76 1.28 -12.41
N ALA A 61 6.75 0.12 -11.75
CA ALA A 61 7.07 -1.16 -12.39
C ALA A 61 6.09 -1.50 -13.52
N TYR A 62 4.80 -1.23 -13.31
CA TYR A 62 3.76 -1.45 -14.32
C TYR A 62 3.95 -0.52 -15.53
N MET A 63 4.12 0.78 -15.30
CA MET A 63 4.29 1.77 -16.38
C MET A 63 5.54 1.53 -17.21
N HIS A 64 6.63 1.07 -16.59
CA HIS A 64 7.87 0.72 -17.31
C HIS A 64 7.67 -0.39 -18.35
N GLN A 65 6.67 -1.26 -18.14
CA GLN A 65 6.37 -2.38 -19.06
C GLN A 65 5.34 -2.03 -20.14
N MET A 66 4.67 -0.87 -20.07
CA MET A 66 3.59 -0.54 -21.01
C MET A 66 4.07 -0.24 -22.44
N ASN A 67 5.27 0.31 -22.60
CA ASN A 67 5.88 0.61 -23.90
C ASN A 67 7.36 0.20 -23.88
N PRO A 68 7.66 -1.12 -23.92
CA PRO A 68 9.03 -1.60 -23.77
C PRO A 68 9.86 -1.27 -25.01
N ILE A 69 11.02 -0.67 -24.78
CA ILE A 69 12.02 -0.41 -25.83
C ILE A 69 12.88 -1.66 -26.07
N ILE A 70 13.10 -2.45 -25.00
CA ILE A 70 13.92 -3.65 -25.00
C ILE A 70 13.01 -4.86 -24.92
N MET A 71 13.18 -5.79 -25.85
CA MET A 71 12.50 -7.09 -25.85
C MET A 71 13.43 -8.18 -25.33
N PRO A 72 12.89 -9.23 -24.67
CA PRO A 72 13.71 -10.35 -24.22
C PRO A 72 14.32 -11.09 -25.42
N LEU A 73 15.62 -11.38 -25.35
CA LEU A 73 16.31 -12.26 -26.31
C LEU A 73 16.24 -13.69 -25.79
N LEU A 74 15.44 -14.53 -26.45
CA LEU A 74 15.39 -15.95 -26.13
C LEU A 74 16.62 -16.64 -26.72
N LYS A 75 17.40 -17.34 -25.90
CA LYS A 75 18.40 -18.28 -26.42
C LYS A 75 17.70 -19.62 -26.68
N THR A 76 17.55 -19.96 -27.95
CA THR A 76 17.23 -21.33 -28.37
C THR A 76 18.53 -22.14 -28.31
N ASP A 77 18.53 -23.16 -27.45
CA ASP A 77 19.56 -24.22 -27.45
C ASP A 77 19.47 -25.07 -28.73
#